data_AF-A0A845GI11-F1
#
_entry.id   AF-A0A845GI11-F1
#
_cell.length_a   1.000
_cell.length_b   1.000
_cell.length_c   1.000
_cell.angle_alpha   90.00
_cell.angle_beta   90.00
_cell.angle_gamma   90.00
#
_symmetry.space_group_name_H-M   'P 1'
#
loop_
_entity.id
_entity.type
_entity.pdbx_description
1 polymer ?
#
loop_
_entity_poly.entity_id
_entity_poly.type
_entity_poly.pdbx_seq_one_letter_code
_entity_poly.pdbx_strand_id
1 'polypeptide(L)'
;MQVKILFPYSEMVVPPRCRKPRLQHFNDGQFTIDIAEVSGADAPVAIRSSGVFMARSNVRFAVDYRWWRGCLWTSLRVDAVEPRGMTSGHDDWDYASWPAVLDLTSPANSGSSYEFGIYGPRSEPRLAWEEYLSIVAGSHLIIDGVPHRIAGEPRYVVMTFGMAAIMVARPAWSMLITTATSTVIAISACSNVIARSLQLPRSRPGAVTPVLCQLFRMDRSGRS
;
A
#
# COMPACT_ATOMS: atom_id res chain seq x y z
N MET A 1 15.12 -8.12 -2.79
CA MET A 1 15.48 -8.60 -1.44
C MET A 1 14.63 -9.81 -1.07
N GLN A 2 15.23 -10.88 -0.54
CA GLN A 2 14.47 -11.96 0.09
C GLN A 2 14.41 -11.73 1.61
N VAL A 3 13.23 -11.87 2.21
CA VAL A 3 13.03 -11.75 3.65
C VAL A 3 12.33 -13.00 4.16
N LYS A 4 12.93 -13.65 5.17
CA LYS A 4 12.29 -14.77 5.86
C LYS A 4 11.43 -14.24 7.00
N ILE A 5 10.13 -14.54 6.96
CA ILE A 5 9.18 -14.15 8.00
C ILE A 5 8.83 -15.39 8.83
N LEU A 6 9.06 -15.31 10.14
CA LEU A 6 8.59 -16.30 11.11
C LEU A 6 7.28 -15.80 11.70
N PHE A 7 6.25 -16.63 11.77
CA PHE A 7 4.93 -16.21 12.26
C PHE A 7 4.21 -17.29 13.05
N PRO A 8 3.42 -16.91 14.07
CA PRO A 8 2.54 -17.83 14.78
C PRO A 8 1.25 -18.06 13.97
N TYR A 9 0.71 -19.27 14.03
CA TYR A 9 -0.56 -19.60 13.39
C TYR A 9 -1.35 -20.60 14.23
N SER A 10 -2.63 -20.80 13.89
CA SER A 10 -3.49 -21.74 14.61
C SER A 10 -4.22 -22.67 13.66
N GLU A 11 -4.26 -23.96 13.97
CA GLU A 11 -4.96 -24.95 13.15
C GLU A 11 -5.88 -25.85 13.98
N MET A 12 -6.93 -26.34 13.33
CA MET A 12 -7.83 -27.32 13.93
C MET A 12 -7.22 -28.72 13.80
N VAL A 13 -6.57 -29.18 14.86
CA VAL A 13 -5.96 -30.51 14.93
C VAL A 13 -6.89 -31.44 15.70
N VAL A 14 -6.99 -32.71 15.30
CA VAL A 14 -7.66 -33.74 16.11
C VAL A 14 -6.58 -34.46 16.92
N PRO A 15 -6.45 -34.20 18.23
CA PRO A 15 -5.43 -34.87 19.04
C PRO A 15 -5.66 -36.38 19.05
N PRO A 16 -4.60 -37.19 19.28
CA PRO A 16 -4.76 -38.62 19.48
C PRO A 16 -5.83 -38.91 20.54
N ARG A 17 -6.72 -39.88 20.26
CA ARG A 17 -7.83 -40.31 21.13
C ARG A 17 -8.99 -39.31 21.29
N CYS A 18 -8.95 -38.15 20.63
CA CYS A 18 -10.07 -37.22 20.58
C CYS A 18 -10.90 -37.42 19.30
N ARG A 19 -12.20 -37.11 19.34
CA ARG A 19 -13.08 -37.11 18.15
C ARG A 19 -13.33 -35.71 17.58
N LYS A 20 -13.19 -34.66 18.40
CA LYS A 20 -13.48 -33.27 18.02
C LYS A 20 -12.17 -32.53 17.75
N PRO A 21 -12.03 -31.84 16.61
CA PRO A 21 -10.92 -30.94 16.37
C PRO A 21 -10.80 -29.88 17.47
N ARG A 22 -9.58 -29.53 17.83
CA ARG A 22 -9.22 -28.49 18.78
C ARG A 22 -8.33 -27.49 18.08
N LEU A 23 -8.53 -26.20 18.38
CA LEU A 23 -7.61 -25.17 17.93
C LEU A 23 -6.28 -25.35 18.67
N GLN A 24 -5.22 -25.58 17.93
CA GLN A 24 -3.87 -25.69 18.45
C GLN A 24 -3.03 -24.55 17.87
N HIS A 25 -2.25 -23.90 18.73
CA HIS A 25 -1.33 -22.83 18.35
C HIS A 25 0.04 -23.39 18.01
N PHE A 26 0.63 -22.86 16.95
CA PHE A 26 1.94 -23.21 16.44
C PHE A 26 2.78 -21.94 16.28
N ASN A 27 4.09 -22.04 16.56
CA ASN A 27 5.05 -20.93 16.47
C ASN A 27 6.18 -21.24 15.47
N ASP A 28 6.00 -22.22 14.61
CA ASP A 28 7.00 -22.68 13.63
C ASP A 28 6.66 -22.25 12.20
N GLY A 29 5.70 -21.34 12.03
CA GLY A 29 5.32 -20.80 10.73
C GLY A 29 6.49 -20.05 10.13
N GLN A 30 6.81 -20.36 8.87
CA GLN A 30 7.86 -19.68 8.12
C GLN A 30 7.42 -19.48 6.69
N PHE A 31 7.66 -18.29 6.16
CA PHE A 31 7.38 -17.93 4.77
C PHE A 31 8.42 -16.94 4.29
N THR A 32 8.90 -17.10 3.05
CA THR A 32 9.87 -16.18 2.45
C THR A 32 9.14 -15.30 1.46
N ILE A 33 9.29 -13.98 1.61
CA ILE A 33 8.78 -13.01 0.65
C ILE A 33 9.92 -12.42 -0.17
N ASP A 34 9.63 -12.11 -1.43
CA ASP A 34 10.53 -11.40 -2.32
C ASP A 34 10.05 -9.94 -2.47
N ILE A 35 10.80 -9.01 -1.92
CA ILE A 35 10.55 -7.57 -2.05
C ILE A 35 11.34 -7.06 -3.25
N ALA A 36 10.67 -6.36 -4.15
CA ALA A 36 11.33 -5.80 -5.32
C ALA A 36 12.36 -4.74 -4.93
N GLU A 37 13.53 -4.79 -5.55
CA GLU A 37 14.56 -3.75 -5.48
C GLU A 37 14.69 -3.13 -6.87
N VAL A 38 14.63 -1.80 -6.92
CA VAL A 38 14.70 -1.04 -8.18
C VAL A 38 15.57 0.19 -8.00
N SER A 39 16.10 0.69 -9.11
CA SER A 39 16.82 1.95 -9.10
C SER A 39 15.85 3.15 -9.07
N GLY A 40 16.31 4.29 -8.59
CA GLY A 40 15.57 5.54 -8.69
C GLY A 40 15.33 6.00 -10.13
N ALA A 41 16.08 5.50 -11.10
CA ALA A 41 15.86 5.74 -12.52
C ALA A 41 14.65 4.95 -13.06
N ASP A 42 14.44 3.72 -12.58
CA ASP A 42 13.28 2.89 -12.95
C ASP A 42 11.98 3.34 -12.27
N ALA A 43 12.12 4.00 -11.10
CA ALA A 43 11.02 4.56 -10.32
C ALA A 43 11.18 6.09 -10.15
N PRO A 44 10.96 6.86 -11.22
CA PRO A 44 11.14 8.32 -11.19
C PRO A 44 10.14 9.00 -10.26
N VAL A 45 10.52 10.16 -9.73
CA VAL A 45 9.61 11.02 -8.96
C VAL A 45 8.54 11.56 -9.89
N ALA A 46 7.29 11.19 -9.65
CA ALA A 46 6.15 11.65 -10.43
C ALA A 46 5.50 12.88 -9.78
N ILE A 47 5.48 12.94 -8.45
CA ILE A 47 4.84 14.02 -7.69
C ILE A 47 5.72 14.37 -6.51
N ARG A 48 5.85 15.67 -6.25
CA ARG A 48 6.43 16.20 -5.02
C ARG A 48 5.38 17.02 -4.31
N SER A 49 5.10 16.67 -3.06
CA SER A 49 4.29 17.49 -2.17
C SER A 49 5.16 18.10 -1.10
N SER A 50 4.93 19.36 -0.77
CA SER A 50 5.54 20.00 0.38
C SER A 50 4.49 20.81 1.14
N GLY A 51 4.75 20.99 2.43
CA GLY A 51 3.79 21.65 3.30
C GLY A 51 4.38 22.00 4.65
N VAL A 52 3.49 22.42 5.52
CA VAL A 52 3.77 22.74 6.92
C VAL A 52 2.76 21.95 7.75
N PHE A 53 3.19 21.38 8.87
CA PHE A 53 2.27 20.65 9.74
C PHE A 53 1.23 21.59 10.35
N MET A 54 -0.03 21.17 10.34
CA MET A 54 -1.11 21.91 11.00
C MET A 54 -0.84 22.14 12.49
N ALA A 55 -0.39 21.10 13.21
CA ALA A 55 -0.10 21.20 14.65
C ALA A 55 1.26 21.84 14.97
N ARG A 56 2.15 21.95 13.97
CA ARG A 56 3.55 22.38 14.14
C ARG A 56 3.95 23.30 12.98
N SER A 57 3.42 24.52 12.98
CA SER A 57 3.55 25.48 11.88
C SER A 57 4.99 25.92 11.56
N ASN A 58 5.95 25.61 12.43
CA ASN A 58 7.38 25.85 12.22
C ASN A 58 8.11 24.68 11.54
N VAL A 59 7.47 23.51 11.42
CA VAL A 59 8.05 22.32 10.79
C VAL A 59 7.51 22.18 9.38
N ARG A 60 8.43 22.12 8.40
CA ARG A 60 8.10 21.88 7.00
C ARG A 60 8.32 20.42 6.66
N PHE A 61 7.53 19.89 5.74
CA PHE A 61 7.73 18.56 5.18
C PHE A 61 7.82 18.61 3.65
N ALA A 62 8.50 17.60 3.10
CA ALA A 62 8.48 17.28 1.69
C ALA A 62 8.31 15.77 1.54
N VAL A 63 7.48 15.35 0.60
CA VAL A 63 7.24 13.94 0.26
C VAL A 63 7.40 13.80 -1.25
N ASP A 64 8.28 12.88 -1.64
CA ASP A 64 8.45 12.49 -3.05
C ASP A 64 7.68 11.20 -3.30
N TYR A 65 6.72 11.26 -4.23
CA TYR A 65 5.99 10.10 -4.71
C TYR A 65 6.61 9.62 -6.02
N ARG A 66 7.08 8.39 -6.02
CA ARG A 66 7.74 7.75 -7.17
C ARG A 66 6.76 6.83 -7.89
N TRP A 67 6.78 6.86 -9.22
CA TRP A 67 5.89 6.02 -10.04
C TRP A 67 6.59 4.75 -10.48
N TRP A 68 6.01 3.60 -10.16
CA TRP A 68 6.53 2.31 -10.61
C TRP A 68 5.40 1.28 -10.72
N ARG A 69 5.37 0.56 -11.86
CA ARG A 69 4.37 -0.48 -12.20
C ARG A 69 2.91 -0.06 -11.97
N GLY A 70 2.56 1.18 -12.34
CA GLY A 70 1.17 1.64 -12.24
C GLY A 70 0.76 2.14 -10.86
N CYS A 71 1.68 2.17 -9.89
CA CYS A 71 1.44 2.62 -8.53
C CYS A 71 2.34 3.81 -8.18
N LEU A 72 1.86 4.65 -7.26
CA LEU A 72 2.68 5.64 -6.57
C LEU A 72 3.25 5.03 -5.31
N TRP A 73 4.51 5.33 -5.04
CA TRP A 73 5.29 4.80 -3.92
C TRP A 73 5.86 5.96 -3.10
N THR A 74 5.83 5.83 -1.79
CA THR A 74 6.37 6.84 -0.84
C THR A 74 7.31 6.16 0.15
N SER A 75 8.41 6.83 0.50
CA SER A 75 9.33 6.39 1.55
C SER A 75 8.85 6.76 2.96
N LEU A 76 7.84 7.62 3.04
CA LEU A 76 7.29 8.14 4.27
C LEU A 76 5.91 7.57 4.52
N ARG A 77 5.60 7.30 5.79
CA ARG A 77 4.23 7.04 6.22
C ARG A 77 3.42 8.33 6.14
N VAL A 78 2.42 8.37 5.28
CA VAL A 78 1.52 9.51 5.11
C VAL A 78 0.14 9.14 5.64
N ASP A 79 -0.45 10.03 6.44
CA ASP A 79 -1.82 9.95 6.92
C ASP A 79 -2.48 11.32 6.82
N ALA A 80 -3.74 11.37 6.37
CA ALA A 80 -4.47 12.62 6.17
C ALA A 80 -3.69 13.74 5.43
N VAL A 81 -2.88 13.38 4.44
CA VAL A 81 -2.06 14.30 3.60
C VAL A 81 -0.80 14.85 4.30
N GLU A 82 -0.51 14.43 5.53
CA GLU A 82 0.72 14.80 6.24
C GLU A 82 1.55 13.55 6.58
N PRO A 83 2.88 13.65 6.64
CA PRO A 83 3.69 12.58 7.21
C PRO A 83 3.31 12.29 8.66
N ARG A 84 3.27 11.02 9.03
CA ARG A 84 2.90 10.58 10.37
C ARG A 84 4.05 9.79 10.98
N GLY A 85 4.59 10.32 12.07
CA GLY A 85 5.58 9.62 12.89
C GLY A 85 5.09 8.24 13.33
N MET A 86 6.04 7.31 13.35
CA MET A 86 5.82 5.95 13.85
C MET A 86 5.65 5.95 15.36
N THR A 87 6.28 6.92 16.05
CA THR A 87 6.10 7.15 17.48
C THR A 87 5.38 8.47 17.75
N SER A 88 4.63 8.51 18.86
CA SER A 88 3.77 9.65 19.19
C SER A 88 4.60 10.91 19.46
N GLY A 89 4.40 11.95 18.65
CA GLY A 89 5.07 13.25 18.81
C GLY A 89 6.46 13.32 18.17
N HIS A 90 6.90 12.29 17.44
CA HIS A 90 8.22 12.23 16.83
C HIS A 90 8.21 12.48 15.33
N ASP A 91 9.41 12.77 14.81
CA ASP A 91 9.67 13.02 13.39
C ASP A 91 10.23 11.79 12.64
N ASP A 92 9.96 10.59 13.17
CA ASP A 92 10.37 9.29 12.63
C ASP A 92 9.38 8.77 11.58
N TRP A 93 9.33 9.46 10.43
CA TRP A 93 8.34 9.18 9.39
C TRP A 93 8.81 8.14 8.37
N ASP A 94 10.11 7.89 8.33
CA ASP A 94 10.75 6.96 7.41
C ASP A 94 10.35 5.52 7.73
N TYR A 95 10.08 4.75 6.68
CA TYR A 95 9.94 3.30 6.84
C TYR A 95 11.29 2.67 7.19
N ALA A 96 11.27 1.74 8.13
CA ALA A 96 12.48 1.02 8.50
C ALA A 96 12.93 0.05 7.43
N SER A 97 14.25 -0.14 7.36
CA SER A 97 14.87 -1.13 6.49
C SER A 97 14.43 -2.55 6.88
N TRP A 98 14.14 -3.35 5.86
CA TRP A 98 13.78 -4.74 6.06
C TRP A 98 14.95 -5.54 6.65
N PRO A 99 14.73 -6.37 7.68
CA PRO A 99 15.73 -7.32 8.14
C PRO A 99 15.76 -8.55 7.23
N ALA A 100 16.86 -9.32 7.26
CA ALA A 100 16.92 -10.60 6.55
C ALA A 100 15.93 -11.64 7.12
N VAL A 101 15.71 -11.59 8.43
CA VAL A 101 14.74 -12.42 9.15
C VAL A 101 13.85 -11.52 10.01
N LEU A 102 12.54 -11.59 9.78
CA LEU A 102 11.53 -10.90 10.57
C LEU A 102 10.79 -11.90 11.45
N ASP A 103 10.95 -11.81 12.77
CA ASP A 103 10.33 -12.73 13.72
C ASP A 103 9.06 -12.15 14.34
N LEU A 104 7.90 -12.60 13.87
CA LEU A 104 6.59 -12.23 14.43
C LEU A 104 6.13 -13.17 15.55
N THR A 105 6.88 -14.25 15.82
CA THR A 105 6.58 -15.20 16.90
C THR A 105 6.98 -14.64 18.26
N SER A 106 7.92 -13.70 18.28
CA SER A 106 8.36 -13.00 19.49
C SER A 106 7.18 -12.39 20.26
N PRO A 107 7.15 -12.52 21.61
CA PRO A 107 6.11 -11.91 22.44
C PRO A 107 5.95 -10.40 22.23
N ALA A 108 7.03 -9.70 21.89
CA ALA A 108 7.02 -8.25 21.64
C ALA A 108 6.17 -7.86 20.42
N ASN A 109 6.18 -8.70 19.38
CA ASN A 109 5.50 -8.44 18.12
C ASN A 109 4.06 -8.98 18.13
N SER A 110 3.81 -10.02 18.91
CA SER A 110 2.48 -10.60 19.06
C SER A 110 1.78 -10.99 17.75
N GLY A 111 2.55 -11.44 16.75
CA GLY A 111 2.02 -11.73 15.41
C GLY A 111 1.79 -10.48 14.55
N SER A 112 2.36 -9.33 14.90
CA SER A 112 2.22 -8.11 14.12
C SER A 112 3.51 -7.30 14.14
N SER A 113 3.75 -6.56 13.06
CA SER A 113 4.80 -5.54 13.03
C SER A 113 4.25 -4.29 12.38
N TYR A 114 3.98 -3.27 13.21
CA TYR A 114 3.53 -1.95 12.74
C TYR A 114 4.56 -1.30 11.82
N GLU A 115 5.84 -1.51 12.12
CA GLU A 115 6.98 -1.02 11.36
C GLU A 115 6.96 -1.52 9.93
N PHE A 116 6.62 -2.79 9.72
CA PHE A 116 6.51 -3.42 8.38
C PHE A 116 5.07 -3.45 7.83
N GLY A 117 4.10 -2.85 8.53
CA GLY A 117 2.70 -2.82 8.09
C GLY A 117 2.05 -4.21 8.02
N ILE A 118 2.55 -5.14 8.83
CA ILE A 118 2.07 -6.52 8.93
C ILE A 118 1.13 -6.62 10.13
N TYR A 119 -0.13 -6.93 9.85
CA TYR A 119 -1.20 -7.06 10.84
C TYR A 119 -1.89 -8.40 10.64
N GLY A 120 -1.53 -9.41 11.43
CA GLY A 120 -2.17 -10.72 11.35
C GLY A 120 -2.61 -11.22 12.74
N PRO A 121 -3.87 -11.67 12.89
CA PRO A 121 -4.29 -12.35 14.11
C PRO A 121 -3.54 -13.68 14.27
N ARG A 122 -3.09 -14.00 15.49
CA ARG A 122 -2.48 -15.31 15.82
C ARG A 122 -3.40 -16.50 15.55
N SER A 123 -4.72 -16.25 15.51
CA SER A 123 -5.75 -17.27 15.30
C SER A 123 -5.91 -17.71 13.85
N GLU A 124 -5.27 -17.03 12.89
CA GLU A 124 -5.40 -17.38 11.48
C GLU A 124 -4.66 -18.68 11.16
N PRO A 125 -5.19 -19.49 10.22
CA PRO A 125 -4.50 -20.68 9.73
C PRO A 125 -3.28 -20.29 8.91
N ARG A 126 -2.35 -21.25 8.76
CA ARG A 126 -1.10 -21.04 8.02
C ARG A 126 -1.32 -20.53 6.60
N LEU A 127 -2.28 -21.10 5.87
CA LEU A 127 -2.56 -20.71 4.49
C LEU A 127 -2.98 -19.24 4.37
N ALA A 128 -3.79 -18.74 5.30
CA ALA A 128 -4.22 -17.34 5.31
C ALA A 128 -3.04 -16.38 5.56
N TRP A 129 -2.10 -16.80 6.42
CA TRP A 129 -0.84 -16.09 6.61
C TRP A 129 0.00 -16.03 5.35
N GLU A 130 0.20 -17.14 4.66
CA GLU A 130 1.02 -17.20 3.44
C GLU A 130 0.41 -16.34 2.30
N GLU A 131 -0.91 -16.35 2.15
CA GLU A 131 -1.63 -15.47 1.21
C GLU A 131 -1.47 -14.00 1.59
N TYR A 132 -1.68 -13.66 2.86
CA TYR A 132 -1.51 -12.29 3.35
C TYR A 132 -0.08 -11.78 3.15
N LEU A 133 0.94 -12.59 3.48
CA LEU A 133 2.34 -12.22 3.31
C LEU A 133 2.71 -12.05 1.83
N SER A 134 2.08 -12.79 0.93
CA SER A 134 2.24 -12.59 -0.52
C SER A 134 1.69 -11.23 -0.97
N ILE A 135 0.56 -10.79 -0.41
CA ILE A 135 0.02 -9.44 -0.66
C ILE A 135 0.95 -8.36 -0.08
N VAL A 136 1.47 -8.58 1.14
CA VAL A 136 2.44 -7.68 1.79
C VAL A 136 3.68 -7.50 0.91
N ALA A 137 4.20 -8.57 0.30
CA ALA A 137 5.35 -8.48 -0.60
C ALA A 137 5.07 -7.53 -1.77
N GLY A 138 3.88 -7.59 -2.36
CA GLY A 138 3.45 -6.71 -3.45
C GLY A 138 3.21 -5.26 -3.05
N SER A 139 3.01 -4.96 -1.76
CA SER A 139 2.80 -3.60 -1.25
C SER A 139 4.09 -2.90 -0.79
N HIS A 140 5.24 -3.56 -0.93
CA HIS A 140 6.54 -3.06 -0.53
C HIS A 140 7.52 -2.99 -1.71
N LEU A 141 8.39 -2.00 -1.69
CA LEU A 141 9.41 -1.77 -2.72
C LEU A 141 10.64 -1.18 -2.05
N ILE A 142 11.82 -1.50 -2.54
CA ILE A 142 13.07 -0.86 -2.11
C ILE A 142 13.61 -0.09 -3.32
N ILE A 143 13.76 1.22 -3.18
CA ILE A 143 14.29 2.11 -4.24
C ILE A 143 15.61 2.68 -3.75
N ASP A 144 16.71 2.36 -4.44
CA ASP A 144 18.06 2.81 -4.06
C ASP A 144 18.41 2.49 -2.59
N GLY A 145 17.96 1.34 -2.09
CA GLY A 145 18.15 0.92 -0.69
C GLY A 145 17.17 1.53 0.32
N VAL A 146 16.29 2.44 -0.12
CA VAL A 146 15.30 3.09 0.74
C VAL A 146 13.96 2.34 0.65
N PRO A 147 13.37 1.89 1.78
CA PRO A 147 12.07 1.25 1.79
C PRO A 147 10.95 2.21 1.37
N HIS A 148 10.06 1.72 0.53
CA HIS A 148 8.88 2.41 0.05
C HIS A 148 7.64 1.52 0.22
N ARG A 149 6.49 2.17 0.40
CA ARG A 149 5.18 1.52 0.33
C ARG A 149 4.32 2.16 -0.73
N ILE A 150 3.32 1.41 -1.19
CA ILE A 150 2.25 1.96 -2.02
C ILE A 150 1.63 3.14 -1.28
N ALA A 151 1.67 4.32 -1.89
CA ALA A 151 0.94 5.46 -1.39
C ALA A 151 -0.54 5.14 -1.49
N GLY A 152 -1.28 5.33 -0.39
CA GLY A 152 -2.74 5.33 -0.44
C GLY A 152 -3.23 6.35 -1.47
N GLU A 153 -4.46 6.18 -1.96
CA GLU A 153 -5.02 7.04 -3.01
C GLU A 153 -4.70 8.51 -2.73
N PRO A 154 -3.88 9.18 -3.58
CA PRO A 154 -3.65 10.58 -3.43
C PRO A 154 -5.00 11.25 -3.65
N ARG A 155 -5.54 11.85 -2.59
CA ARG A 155 -6.79 12.60 -2.67
C ARG A 155 -6.51 13.88 -3.43
N TYR A 156 -6.60 13.83 -4.76
CA TYR A 156 -6.61 15.04 -5.55
C TYR A 156 -7.94 15.73 -5.35
N VAL A 157 -7.93 16.90 -4.72
CA VAL A 157 -9.04 17.84 -4.82
C VAL A 157 -8.83 18.60 -6.13
N VAL A 158 -9.55 18.19 -7.17
CA VAL A 158 -9.62 18.98 -8.41
C VAL A 158 -10.60 20.12 -8.17
N MET A 159 -10.08 21.26 -7.71
CA MET A 159 -10.85 22.50 -7.72
C MET A 159 -10.86 23.05 -9.14
N THR A 160 -11.92 22.76 -9.89
CA THR A 160 -12.17 23.48 -11.14
C THR A 160 -12.79 24.83 -10.78
N PHE A 161 -11.99 25.90 -10.90
CA PHE A 161 -12.57 27.24 -10.94
C PHE A 161 -13.22 27.40 -12.31
N GLY A 162 -14.52 27.11 -12.39
CA GLY A 162 -15.32 27.54 -13.52
C GLY A 162 -15.28 29.05 -13.57
N MET A 163 -14.58 29.63 -14.55
CA MET A 163 -14.91 30.98 -15.01
C MET A 163 -16.30 30.87 -15.64
N ALA A 164 -17.35 30.96 -14.81
CA ALA A 164 -18.66 31.28 -15.31
C ALA A 164 -18.48 32.58 -16.12
N ALA A 165 -18.63 32.48 -17.43
CA ALA A 165 -18.61 33.63 -18.32
C ALA A 165 -19.64 34.63 -17.78
N ILE A 166 -19.16 35.73 -17.19
CA ILE A 166 -19.97 36.90 -16.91
C ILE A 166 -20.25 37.53 -18.29
N MET A 167 -21.25 37.00 -18.97
CA MET A 167 -22.09 37.68 -19.93
C MET A 167 -23.49 37.43 -19.36
N VAL A 168 -24.19 38.34 -18.70
CA VAL A 168 -24.59 39.69 -19.12
C VAL A 168 -25.01 40.51 -17.89
N ALA A 169 -24.76 41.82 -17.96
CA ALA A 169 -25.14 42.93 -17.08
C ALA A 169 -26.30 42.72 -16.07
N ARG A 170 -26.01 42.97 -14.78
CA ARG A 170 -26.81 43.82 -13.86
C ARG A 170 -26.11 44.02 -12.50
N PRO A 171 -26.23 45.19 -11.85
CA PRO A 171 -25.68 45.40 -10.52
C PRO A 171 -26.75 45.06 -9.46
N ALA A 172 -26.50 44.05 -8.63
CA ALA A 172 -26.87 44.07 -7.20
C ALA A 172 -26.48 42.76 -6.50
N TRP A 173 -25.48 42.87 -5.60
CA TRP A 173 -25.45 42.26 -4.27
C TRP A 173 -26.09 40.88 -4.07
N SER A 174 -25.27 39.82 -4.12
CA SER A 174 -25.16 38.77 -3.08
C SER A 174 -24.19 37.69 -3.54
N MET A 175 -22.97 37.66 -2.99
CA MET A 175 -22.02 36.58 -3.22
C MET A 175 -22.27 35.49 -2.18
N LEU A 176 -23.12 34.53 -2.53
CA LEU A 176 -23.29 33.28 -1.79
C LEU A 176 -22.20 32.32 -2.29
N ILE A 177 -21.25 31.98 -1.42
CA ILE A 177 -20.26 30.93 -1.69
C ILE A 177 -21.02 29.59 -1.57
N THR A 178 -21.52 29.09 -2.69
CA THR A 178 -22.18 27.79 -2.76
C THR A 178 -21.14 26.67 -2.66
N THR A 179 -21.46 25.70 -1.81
CA THR A 179 -20.68 24.53 -1.42
C THR A 179 -20.17 23.71 -2.61
N ALA A 180 -18.89 23.34 -2.54
CA ALA A 180 -18.25 22.42 -3.48
C ALA A 180 -18.84 21.01 -3.33
N THR A 181 -19.52 20.52 -4.37
CA THR A 181 -19.86 19.11 -4.52
C THR A 181 -18.61 18.35 -4.95
N SER A 182 -17.95 17.68 -4.00
CA SER A 182 -16.86 16.75 -4.27
C SER A 182 -17.42 15.46 -4.89
N THR A 183 -17.29 15.30 -6.20
CA THR A 183 -17.60 14.01 -6.87
C THR A 183 -16.37 13.11 -6.81
N VAL A 184 -16.48 11.99 -6.09
CA VAL A 184 -15.45 10.95 -6.01
C VAL A 184 -15.40 10.21 -7.35
N ILE A 185 -14.31 10.38 -8.10
CA ILE A 185 -14.05 9.60 -9.31
C ILE A 185 -13.09 8.47 -8.93
N ALA A 186 -13.64 7.25 -8.84
CA ALA A 186 -12.90 6.05 -8.44
C ALA A 186 -12.02 5.47 -9.56
N ILE A 187 -10.76 5.16 -9.20
CA ILE A 187 -9.76 4.20 -9.71
C ILE A 187 -9.56 4.05 -11.24
N SER A 188 -10.60 3.88 -12.07
CA SER A 188 -10.44 3.59 -13.51
C SER A 188 -10.01 4.80 -14.35
N ALA A 189 -10.38 6.01 -13.94
CA ALA A 189 -10.06 7.23 -14.67
C ALA A 189 -8.60 7.70 -14.44
N CYS A 190 -8.05 7.47 -13.23
CA CYS A 190 -6.75 8.04 -12.83
C CYS A 190 -5.55 7.37 -13.52
N SER A 191 -5.59 6.05 -13.74
CA SER A 191 -4.53 5.35 -14.49
C SER A 191 -4.37 5.92 -15.91
N ASN A 192 -5.47 6.35 -16.54
CA ASN A 192 -5.46 6.92 -17.87
C ASN A 192 -4.97 8.37 -17.92
N VAL A 193 -5.24 9.18 -16.89
CA VAL A 193 -4.82 10.60 -16.86
C VAL A 193 -3.32 10.73 -16.58
N ILE A 194 -2.79 9.97 -15.62
CA ILE A 194 -1.35 10.01 -15.28
C ILE A 194 -0.51 9.47 -16.46
N ALA A 195 -0.94 8.38 -17.09
CA ALA A 195 -0.28 7.86 -18.29
C ALA A 195 -0.30 8.84 -19.47
N ARG A 196 -1.36 9.67 -19.59
CA ARG A 196 -1.46 10.70 -20.63
C ARG A 196 -0.52 11.87 -20.40
N SER A 197 -0.36 12.32 -19.15
CA SER A 197 0.46 13.48 -18.80
C SER A 197 1.95 13.19 -18.76
N LEU A 198 2.35 11.95 -18.44
CA LEU A 198 3.77 11.56 -18.31
C LEU A 198 4.42 11.04 -19.61
N GLN A 199 3.72 11.07 -20.75
CA GLN A 199 4.22 10.55 -22.04
C GLN A 199 4.80 9.11 -21.96
N LEU A 200 4.35 8.30 -21.01
CA LEU A 200 4.86 6.94 -20.86
C LEU A 200 4.41 6.08 -22.06
N PRO A 201 5.29 5.20 -22.58
CA PRO A 201 4.94 4.34 -23.71
C PRO A 201 3.75 3.45 -23.33
N ARG A 202 2.67 3.57 -24.10
CA ARG A 202 1.47 2.73 -23.93
C ARG A 202 1.85 1.27 -24.10
N SER A 203 1.64 0.45 -23.07
CA SER A 203 1.42 -0.98 -23.31
C SER A 203 0.16 -1.12 -24.17
N ARG A 204 0.24 -1.96 -25.21
CA ARG A 204 -0.85 -2.14 -26.17
C ARG A 204 -2.13 -2.58 -25.44
N PRO A 205 -3.30 -2.01 -25.77
CA PRO A 205 -4.57 -2.45 -25.21
C PRO A 205 -4.95 -3.78 -25.86
N GLY A 206 -4.60 -4.89 -25.19
CA GLY A 206 -4.99 -6.23 -25.57
C GLY A 206 -4.98 -7.13 -24.35
N ALA A 207 -6.18 -7.61 -23.97
CA ALA A 207 -6.50 -8.48 -22.84
C ALA A 207 -6.54 -7.81 -21.45
N VAL A 208 -7.60 -7.03 -21.19
CA VAL A 208 -8.16 -6.91 -19.85
C VAL A 208 -9.14 -8.08 -19.68
N THR A 209 -8.71 -9.12 -18.98
CA THR A 209 -9.61 -10.08 -18.34
C THR A 209 -9.51 -9.84 -16.84
N PRO A 210 -10.60 -9.52 -16.12
CA PRO A 210 -10.55 -9.46 -14.68
C PRO A 210 -10.65 -10.90 -14.16
N VAL A 211 -9.51 -11.52 -13.86
CA VAL A 211 -9.48 -12.82 -13.18
C VAL A 211 -9.04 -12.59 -11.74
N LEU A 212 -10.06 -12.54 -10.90
CA LEU A 212 -10.03 -12.94 -9.50
C LEU A 212 -9.07 -14.13 -9.33
N CYS A 213 -8.06 -13.99 -8.47
CA CYS A 213 -7.16 -15.08 -8.11
C CYS A 213 -7.97 -16.30 -7.65
N GLN A 214 -8.03 -17.34 -8.48
CA GLN A 214 -8.44 -18.68 -8.08
C GLN A 214 -7.63 -19.75 -8.82
N LEU A 215 -7.11 -20.66 -7.99
CA LEU A 215 -6.90 -22.10 -8.19
C LEU A 215 -5.58 -22.65 -8.76
N PHE A 216 -4.90 -23.36 -7.85
CA PHE A 216 -4.22 -24.65 -8.04
C PHE A 216 -4.84 -25.56 -9.12
N ARG A 217 -4.00 -26.22 -9.92
CA ARG A 217 -4.01 -27.70 -10.06
C ARG A 217 -2.72 -28.25 -10.68
N MET A 218 -2.13 -29.23 -10.00
CA MET A 218 -1.21 -30.22 -10.56
C MET A 218 -1.90 -31.11 -11.60
N ASP A 219 -1.11 -31.59 -12.58
CA ASP A 219 -0.91 -33.02 -12.94
C ASP A 219 -0.73 -33.17 -14.46
N ARG A 220 0.42 -33.74 -14.86
CA ARG A 220 0.55 -34.58 -16.07
C ARG A 220 1.65 -35.61 -15.85
N SER A 221 1.22 -36.77 -15.38
CA SER A 221 1.79 -38.05 -15.79
C SER A 221 1.47 -38.35 -17.27
N GLY A 222 2.43 -38.96 -17.98
CA GLY A 222 2.14 -40.05 -18.93
C GLY A 222 2.11 -39.79 -20.44
N ARG A 223 3.23 -40.19 -21.09
CA ARG A 223 3.37 -40.97 -22.35
C ARG A 223 2.76 -40.47 -23.67
N SER A 224 3.65 -40.31 -24.65
CA SER A 224 3.77 -41.25 -25.79
C SER A 224 5.25 -41.49 -26.06
#